data_AF-A0A7C3CKT0-F1
#
_entry.id   AF-A0A7C3CKT0-F1
#
_cell.length_a   1.000
_cell.length_b   1.000
_cell.length_c   1.000
_cell.angle_alpha   90.00
_cell.angle_beta   90.00
_cell.angle_gamma   90.00
#
_symmetry.space_group_name_H-M   'P 1'
#
loop_
_entity.id
_entity.type
_entity.pdbx_description
1 polymer ?
#
loop_
_entity_poly.entity_id
_entity_poly.type
_entity_poly.pdbx_seq_one_letter_code
_entity_poly.pdbx_strand_id
1 'polypeptide(L)'
;MTVNILQTLLGGFIAAVVWFIIGGALYMNPLVAKIYKDAENSPALKKWPSVPKYLGLQFIGALAQCLLWAFIFSLVKSVLPEEIFPKGLLFGLILIATKIFPRFFDMWIQTTYPGKLLAVEFINGSIGSFVIGIVFAFII
;
A
#
# COMPACT_ATOMS: atom_id res chain seq x y z
N MET A 1 8.19 -4.61 -26.21
CA MET A 1 7.14 -4.54 -25.17
C MET A 1 6.36 -3.25 -25.38
N THR A 2 5.06 -3.31 -25.65
CA THR A 2 4.23 -2.13 -25.85
C THR A 2 3.46 -1.81 -24.56
N VAL A 3 3.60 -0.59 -24.06
CA VAL A 3 2.88 -0.12 -22.86
C VAL A 3 1.58 0.55 -23.32
N ASN A 4 0.44 -0.02 -22.92
CA ASN A 4 -0.85 0.63 -23.12
C ASN A 4 -1.03 1.70 -22.04
N ILE A 5 -0.72 2.95 -22.39
CA ILE A 5 -0.72 4.09 -21.46
C ILE A 5 -2.08 4.25 -20.77
N LEU A 6 -3.18 4.17 -21.50
CA LEU A 6 -4.52 4.36 -20.94
C LEU A 6 -4.85 3.28 -19.91
N GLN A 7 -4.57 2.01 -20.24
CA GLN A 7 -4.80 0.87 -19.35
C GLN A 7 -3.93 0.96 -18.09
N THR A 8 -2.67 1.39 -18.23
CA THR A 8 -1.76 1.61 -17.10
C THR A 8 -2.25 2.74 -16.18
N LEU A 9 -2.68 3.87 -16.72
CA LEU A 9 -3.22 4.99 -15.93
C LEU A 9 -4.51 4.59 -15.21
N LEU A 10 -5.41 3.90 -15.91
CA LEU A 10 -6.66 3.40 -15.33
C LEU A 10 -6.39 2.37 -14.23
N GLY A 11 -5.47 1.43 -14.46
CA GLY A 11 -5.05 0.44 -13.46
C GLY A 11 -4.47 1.10 -12.21
N GLY A 12 -3.60 2.10 -12.37
CA GLY A 12 -3.05 2.87 -11.25
C GLY A 12 -4.11 3.64 -10.46
N PHE A 13 -5.08 4.26 -11.14
CA PHE A 13 -6.20 4.95 -10.47
C PHE A 13 -7.11 3.99 -9.70
N ILE A 14 -7.53 2.88 -10.33
CA ILE A 14 -8.38 1.88 -9.67
C ILE A 14 -7.65 1.26 -8.47
N ALA A 15 -6.37 0.93 -8.62
CA ALA A 15 -5.55 0.43 -7.51
C ALA A 15 -5.48 1.41 -6.34
N ALA A 16 -5.37 2.73 -6.61
CA ALA A 16 -5.35 3.75 -5.57
C ALA A 16 -6.68 3.82 -4.80
N VAL A 17 -7.81 3.78 -5.51
CA VAL A 17 -9.15 3.74 -4.90
C VAL A 17 -9.32 2.49 -4.04
N VAL A 18 -8.97 1.32 -4.58
CA VAL A 18 -9.06 0.03 -3.87
C VAL A 18 -8.16 0.03 -2.64
N TRP A 19 -6.91 0.48 -2.76
CA TRP A 19 -5.99 0.60 -1.64
C TRP A 19 -6.53 1.50 -0.54
N PHE A 20 -7.12 2.65 -0.91
CA PHE A 20 -7.66 3.58 0.06
C PHE A 20 -8.87 2.99 0.81
N ILE A 21 -9.78 2.31 0.11
CA ILE A 21 -10.92 1.62 0.71
C ILE A 21 -10.46 0.51 1.66
N ILE A 22 -9.53 -0.34 1.21
CA ILE A 22 -9.02 -1.45 2.02
C ILE A 22 -8.22 -0.95 3.21
N GLY A 23 -7.38 0.07 3.01
CA GLY A 23 -6.68 0.76 4.08
C GLY A 23 -7.67 1.28 5.12
N GLY A 24 -8.74 1.99 4.69
CA GLY A 24 -9.80 2.43 5.57
C GLY A 24 -10.42 1.29 6.38
N ALA A 25 -10.83 0.21 5.71
CA ALA A 25 -11.41 -0.96 6.38
C ALA A 25 -10.45 -1.61 7.38
N LEU A 26 -9.18 -1.78 7.02
CA LEU A 26 -8.17 -2.39 7.88
C LEU A 26 -7.81 -1.49 9.08
N TYR A 27 -7.71 -0.17 8.90
CA TYR A 27 -7.38 0.74 10.01
C TYR A 27 -8.56 1.07 10.91
N MET A 28 -9.80 1.04 10.39
CA MET A 28 -11.01 1.28 11.18
C MET A 28 -11.55 0.03 11.89
N ASN A 29 -10.89 -1.13 11.73
CA ASN A 29 -11.30 -2.32 12.46
C ASN A 29 -11.12 -2.11 13.99
N PRO A 30 -12.01 -2.64 14.86
CA PRO A 30 -11.97 -2.34 16.29
C PRO A 30 -10.66 -2.73 16.99
N LEU A 31 -10.01 -3.80 16.54
CA LEU A 31 -8.76 -4.28 17.12
C LEU A 31 -7.61 -3.31 16.83
N VAL A 32 -7.48 -2.89 15.57
CA VAL A 32 -6.45 -1.94 15.14
C VAL A 32 -6.74 -0.55 15.70
N ALA A 33 -7.99 -0.10 15.67
CA ALA A 33 -8.39 1.18 16.24
C ALA A 33 -8.03 1.28 17.73
N LYS A 34 -8.21 0.19 18.50
CA LYS A 34 -7.78 0.13 19.90
C LYS A 34 -6.27 0.28 20.05
N ILE A 35 -5.47 -0.41 19.23
CA ILE A 35 -4.00 -0.30 19.26
C ILE A 35 -3.55 1.15 18.98
N TYR A 36 -4.18 1.83 18.01
CA TYR A 36 -3.90 3.24 17.73
C TYR A 36 -4.27 4.16 18.89
N LYS A 37 -5.42 3.91 19.52
CA LYS A 37 -5.86 4.68 20.70
C LYS A 37 -4.89 4.51 21.88
N ASP A 38 -4.48 3.28 22.17
CA ASP A 38 -3.54 2.99 23.26
C ASP A 38 -2.17 3.66 23.06
N ALA A 39 -1.81 3.95 21.80
CA ALA A 39 -0.54 4.55 21.42
C ALA A 39 -0.62 6.06 21.11
N GLU A 40 -1.78 6.71 21.23
CA GLU A 40 -2.05 8.07 20.73
C GLU A 40 -1.13 9.16 21.29
N ASN A 41 -0.61 8.94 22.50
CA ASN A 41 0.27 9.87 23.21
C ASN A 41 1.75 9.63 22.93
N SER A 42 2.10 8.67 22.07
CA SER A 42 3.48 8.43 21.68
C SER A 42 4.06 9.65 20.94
N PRO A 43 5.25 10.14 21.31
CA PRO A 43 5.89 11.27 20.63
C PRO A 43 6.28 10.96 19.18
N ALA A 44 6.36 9.68 18.81
CA ALA A 44 6.62 9.24 17.44
C ALA A 44 5.41 9.42 16.50
N LEU A 45 4.21 9.71 17.04
CA LEU A 45 3.00 9.92 16.24
C LEU A 45 2.80 11.39 15.90
N LYS A 46 2.78 11.68 14.60
CA LYS A 46 2.44 13.01 14.10
C LYS A 46 0.97 13.33 14.36
N LYS A 47 0.72 14.39 15.12
CA LYS A 47 -0.63 14.94 15.32
C LYS A 47 -1.02 15.79 14.11
N TRP A 48 -2.17 15.48 13.52
CA TRP A 48 -2.72 16.23 12.39
C TRP A 48 -3.83 17.16 12.88
N PRO A 49 -3.84 18.43 12.43
CA PRO A 49 -4.84 19.40 12.86
C PRO A 49 -6.23 19.13 12.25
N SER A 50 -6.30 18.39 11.14
CA SER A 50 -7.56 18.05 10.50
C SER A 50 -7.51 16.69 9.80
N VAL A 51 -8.50 15.85 10.11
CA VAL A 51 -8.66 14.51 9.53
C VAL A 51 -8.86 14.57 8.00
N PRO A 52 -9.70 15.46 7.42
CA PRO A 52 -9.87 15.53 5.98
C PRO A 52 -8.58 15.85 5.22
N LYS A 53 -7.74 16.75 5.76
CA LYS A 53 -6.44 17.08 5.15
C LYS A 53 -5.48 15.90 5.20
N TYR A 54 -5.44 15.18 6.31
CA TYR A 54 -4.64 13.97 6.46
C TYR A 54 -5.06 12.91 5.43
N LEU A 55 -6.36 12.62 5.33
CA LEU A 55 -6.90 11.64 4.40
C LEU A 55 -6.67 12.05 2.93
N GLY A 56 -6.84 13.33 2.60
CA GLY A 56 -6.57 13.84 1.26
C GLY A 56 -5.11 13.67 0.85
N LEU A 57 -4.16 14.00 1.73
CA LEU A 57 -2.73 13.80 1.46
C LEU A 57 -2.35 12.32 1.36
N GLN A 58 -2.94 11.47 2.21
CA GLN A 58 -2.78 10.02 2.11
C GLN A 58 -3.26 9.48 0.77
N PHE A 59 -4.43 9.93 0.30
CA PHE A 59 -4.97 9.50 -0.98
C PHE A 59 -4.10 9.97 -2.15
N ILE A 60 -3.66 11.23 -2.16
CA ILE A 60 -2.78 11.76 -3.22
C ILE A 60 -1.45 10.99 -3.26
N GLY A 61 -0.85 10.71 -2.09
CA GLY A 61 0.34 9.89 -1.99
C GLY A 61 0.14 8.48 -2.51
N ALA A 62 -0.97 7.83 -2.11
CA ALA A 62 -1.34 6.50 -2.60
C ALA A 62 -1.57 6.49 -4.12
N LEU A 63 -2.23 7.52 -4.67
CA LEU A 63 -2.47 7.66 -6.10
C LEU A 63 -1.16 7.76 -6.89
N ALA A 64 -0.26 8.66 -6.48
CA ALA A 64 1.05 8.78 -7.11
C ALA A 64 1.83 7.46 -7.06
N GLN A 65 1.81 6.79 -5.92
CA GLN A 65 2.48 5.50 -5.74
C GLN A 65 1.87 4.39 -6.61
N CYS A 66 0.54 4.30 -6.71
CA CYS A 66 -0.13 3.31 -7.53
C CYS A 66 0.09 3.54 -9.03
N LEU A 67 0.15 4.80 -9.48
CA LEU A 67 0.50 5.12 -10.87
C LEU A 67 1.93 4.69 -11.21
N LEU A 68 2.89 4.93 -10.32
CA LEU A 68 4.27 4.48 -10.50
C LEU A 68 4.36 2.94 -10.54
N TRP A 69 3.66 2.26 -9.63
CA TRP A 69 3.64 0.79 -9.63
C TRP A 69 2.92 0.19 -10.82
N ALA A 70 1.85 0.81 -11.31
CA ALA A 70 1.17 0.38 -12.53
C ALA A 70 2.12 0.47 -13.74
N PHE A 71 2.92 1.55 -13.82
CA PHE A 71 3.93 1.69 -14.85
C PHE A 71 5.01 0.60 -14.73
N ILE A 72 5.54 0.37 -13.53
CA ILE A 72 6.51 -0.71 -13.28
C ILE A 72 5.92 -2.07 -13.66
N PHE A 73 4.68 -2.37 -13.24
CA PHE A 73 3.98 -3.60 -13.60
C PHE A 73 3.89 -3.77 -15.12
N SER A 74 3.52 -2.72 -15.85
CA SER A 74 3.43 -2.76 -17.31
C SER A 74 4.76 -3.10 -18.00
N LEU A 75 5.90 -2.77 -17.37
CA LEU A 75 7.25 -3.07 -17.86
C LEU A 75 7.74 -4.47 -17.49
N VAL A 76 7.23 -5.07 -16.41
CA VAL A 76 7.71 -6.38 -15.93
C VAL A 76 6.70 -7.51 -16.15
N LYS A 77 5.46 -7.22 -16.54
CA LYS A 77 4.40 -8.23 -16.64
C LYS A 77 4.71 -9.40 -17.57
N SER A 78 5.59 -9.22 -18.56
CA SER A 78 5.99 -10.29 -19.49
C SER A 78 6.90 -11.35 -18.87
N VAL A 79 7.53 -11.06 -17.72
CA VAL A 79 8.37 -12.02 -16.99
C VAL A 79 7.67 -12.59 -15.75
N LEU A 80 6.44 -12.14 -15.48
CA LEU A 80 5.59 -12.69 -14.44
C LEU A 80 4.79 -13.89 -14.98
N PRO A 81 4.27 -14.78 -14.11
CA PRO A 81 3.39 -15.88 -14.52
C PRO A 81 2.23 -15.40 -15.41
N GLU A 82 1.75 -16.25 -16.32
CA GLU A 82 0.67 -15.87 -17.23
C GLU A 82 -0.68 -15.73 -16.52
N GLU A 83 -0.95 -16.64 -15.58
CA GLU A 83 -2.17 -16.69 -14.78
C GLU A 83 -2.33 -15.47 -13.87
N ILE A 84 -3.55 -14.93 -13.77
CA ILE A 84 -3.86 -13.68 -13.07
C ILE A 84 -3.44 -13.73 -11.59
N PHE A 85 -3.81 -14.77 -10.85
CA PHE A 85 -3.53 -14.85 -9.41
C PHE A 85 -2.03 -15.02 -9.11
N PRO A 86 -1.30 -15.99 -9.71
CA PRO A 86 0.15 -16.08 -9.53
C PRO A 86 0.90 -14.80 -9.94
N LYS A 87 0.49 -14.15 -11.04
CA LYS A 87 1.04 -12.85 -11.48
C LYS A 87 0.87 -11.76 -10.44
N GLY A 88 -0.35 -11.60 -9.93
CA GLY A 88 -0.66 -10.59 -8.93
C GLY A 88 0.00 -10.86 -7.58
N LEU A 89 0.04 -12.12 -7.14
CA LEU A 89 0.71 -12.53 -5.90
C LEU A 89 2.22 -12.29 -5.97
N LEU A 90 2.86 -12.68 -7.07
CA LEU A 90 4.30 -12.46 -7.25
C LEU A 90 4.63 -10.96 -7.27
N PHE A 91 3.82 -10.15 -7.98
CA PHE A 91 4.02 -8.70 -7.94
C PHE A 91 3.75 -8.11 -6.56
N GLY A 92 2.76 -8.61 -5.82
CA GLY A 92 2.52 -8.25 -4.42
C GLY A 92 3.73 -8.52 -3.53
N LEU A 93 4.40 -9.67 -3.69
CA LEU A 93 5.66 -9.97 -3.00
C LEU A 93 6.77 -8.98 -3.35
N ILE A 94 6.88 -8.59 -4.63
CA ILE A 94 7.84 -7.56 -5.06
C ILE A 94 7.56 -6.23 -4.36
N LEU A 95 6.29 -5.82 -4.25
CA LEU A 95 5.92 -4.58 -3.53
C LEU A 95 6.24 -4.68 -2.03
N ILE A 96 6.04 -5.84 -1.42
CA ILE A 96 6.41 -6.08 -0.02
C ILE A 96 7.92 -5.94 0.14
N ALA A 97 8.71 -6.63 -0.68
CA ALA A 97 10.16 -6.65 -0.60
C ALA A 97 10.80 -5.27 -0.88
N THR A 98 10.22 -4.49 -1.81
CA THR A 98 10.83 -3.22 -2.26
C THR A 98 10.31 -1.99 -1.51
N LYS A 99 9.15 -2.08 -0.85
CA LYS A 99 8.54 -0.91 -0.18
C LYS A 99 8.11 -1.18 1.26
N ILE A 100 7.42 -2.29 1.53
CA ILE A 100 6.86 -2.54 2.87
C ILE A 100 7.96 -2.93 3.85
N PHE A 101 8.80 -3.90 3.46
CA PHE A 101 9.90 -4.36 4.28
C PHE A 101 10.96 -3.28 4.54
N PRO A 102 11.46 -2.52 3.53
CA PRO A 102 12.42 -1.46 3.79
C PRO A 102 11.88 -0.37 4.71
N ARG A 103 10.63 0.07 4.52
CA ARG A 103 9.99 1.05 5.41
C ARG A 103 9.82 0.54 6.84
N PHE A 104 9.37 -0.72 6.99
CA PHE A 104 9.25 -1.35 8.29
C PHE A 104 10.60 -1.39 8.99
N PHE A 105 11.63 -1.85 8.28
CA PHE A 105 12.98 -1.97 8.83
C PHE A 105 13.51 -0.60 9.24
N ASP A 106 13.40 0.40 8.35
CA ASP A 106 13.79 1.78 8.61
C ASP A 106 13.13 2.35 9.88
N MET A 107 11.81 2.25 9.99
CA MET A 107 11.07 2.69 11.18
C MET A 107 11.46 1.91 12.44
N TRP A 108 11.72 0.61 12.31
CA TRP A 108 12.12 -0.25 13.43
C TRP A 108 13.47 0.15 14.02
N ILE A 109 14.46 0.46 13.16
CA ILE A 109 15.84 0.72 13.60
C ILE A 109 16.08 2.20 13.94
N GLN A 110 15.35 3.14 13.34
CA GLN A 110 15.65 4.58 13.44
C GLN A 110 14.66 5.37 14.29
N THR A 111 13.54 4.80 14.71
CA THR A 111 12.48 5.55 15.41
C THR A 111 12.02 4.86 16.68
N THR A 112 11.35 5.61 17.55
CA THR A 112 10.67 5.10 18.74
C THR A 112 9.21 4.70 18.45
N TYR A 113 8.91 4.33 17.20
CA TYR A 113 7.56 3.98 16.79
C TYR A 113 7.05 2.75 17.56
N PRO A 114 5.81 2.78 18.10
CA PRO A 114 5.30 1.67 18.90
C PRO A 114 5.28 0.36 18.11
N GLY A 115 5.92 -0.69 18.65
CA GLY A 115 6.08 -1.97 17.94
C GLY A 115 4.77 -2.62 17.49
N LYS A 116 3.68 -2.45 18.25
CA LYS A 116 2.34 -2.91 17.84
C LYS A 116 1.81 -2.16 16.61
N LEU A 117 2.04 -0.85 16.53
CA LEU A 117 1.66 -0.06 15.34
C LEU A 117 2.53 -0.42 14.15
N LEU A 118 3.82 -0.65 14.38
CA LEU A 118 4.75 -1.09 13.34
C LEU A 118 4.30 -2.43 12.72
N ALA A 119 3.89 -3.39 13.57
CA ALA A 119 3.33 -4.67 13.11
C ALA A 119 2.05 -4.47 12.30
N VAL A 120 1.14 -3.60 12.74
CA VAL A 120 -0.07 -3.26 11.98
C VAL A 120 0.27 -2.65 10.62
N GLU A 121 1.23 -1.73 10.54
CA GLU A 121 1.65 -1.13 9.27
C GLU A 121 2.24 -2.18 8.32
N PHE A 122 3.03 -3.11 8.84
CA PHE A 122 3.60 -4.20 8.04
C PHE A 122 2.51 -5.15 7.50
N ILE A 123 1.58 -5.57 8.36
CA ILE A 123 0.49 -6.49 8.00
C ILE A 123 -0.45 -5.82 6.99
N ASN A 124 -0.97 -4.63 7.32
CA ASN A 124 -1.90 -3.91 6.44
C ASN A 124 -1.22 -3.54 5.12
N GLY A 125 0.04 -3.13 5.19
CA GLY A 125 0.85 -2.85 4.03
C GLY A 125 1.04 -4.06 3.12
N SER A 126 1.27 -5.24 3.69
CA SER A 126 1.42 -6.50 2.93
C SER A 126 0.11 -6.94 2.29
N ILE A 127 -1.01 -6.90 3.02
CA ILE A 127 -2.34 -7.20 2.48
C ILE A 127 -2.65 -6.27 1.30
N GLY A 128 -2.46 -4.95 1.49
CA GLY A 128 -2.65 -3.97 0.43
C GLY A 128 -1.79 -4.26 -0.80
N SER A 129 -0.53 -4.67 -0.61
CA SER A 129 0.40 -4.98 -1.70
C SER A 129 -0.09 -6.15 -2.56
N PHE A 130 -0.60 -7.21 -1.94
CA PHE A 130 -1.22 -8.32 -2.68
C PHE A 130 -2.47 -7.89 -3.43
N VAL A 131 -3.33 -7.08 -2.81
CA VAL A 131 -4.55 -6.61 -3.48
C VAL A 131 -4.20 -5.74 -4.69
N ILE A 132 -3.27 -4.80 -4.56
CA ILE A 132 -2.81 -4.00 -5.71
C ILE A 132 -2.22 -4.89 -6.80
N GLY A 133 -1.38 -5.87 -6.44
CA GLY A 133 -0.82 -6.80 -7.42
C GLY A 133 -1.90 -7.53 -8.21
N ILE A 134 -2.95 -8.00 -7.53
CA ILE A 134 -4.11 -8.63 -8.17
C ILE A 134 -4.86 -7.63 -9.06
N VAL A 135 -5.14 -6.42 -8.58
CA VAL A 135 -5.81 -5.38 -9.38
C VAL A 135 -5.03 -5.10 -10.67
N PHE A 136 -3.71 -4.98 -10.61
CA PHE A 136 -2.88 -4.81 -11.80
C PHE A 136 -2.92 -6.02 -12.71
N ALA A 137 -2.84 -7.24 -12.18
CA ALA A 137 -2.91 -8.46 -12.99
C ALA A 137 -4.25 -8.64 -13.72
N PHE A 138 -5.35 -8.11 -13.18
CA PHE A 138 -6.66 -8.09 -13.85
C PHE A 138 -6.78 -7.00 -14.92
N ILE A 139 -6.16 -5.84 -14.69
CA ILE A 139 -6.41 -4.65 -15.50
C ILE A 139 -5.34 -4.42 -16.56
N ILE A 140 -4.06 -4.74 -16.31
CA ILE A 140 -2.90 -4.36 -17.14
C ILE A 140 -2.27 -5.60 -17.80
#